data_AF-A0A258AT62-F1
#
_entry.id   AF-A0A258AT62-F1
#
_cell.length_a   1.000
_cell.length_b   1.000
_cell.length_c   1.000
_cell.angle_alpha   90.00
_cell.angle_beta   90.00
_cell.angle_gamma   90.00
#
_symmetry.space_group_name_H-M   'P 1'
#
loop_
_entity.id
_entity.type
_entity.pdbx_description
1 polymer ?
#
loop_
_entity_poly.entity_id
_entity_poly.type
_entity_poly.pdbx_seq_one_letter_code
_entity_poly.pdbx_strand_id
1 'polypeptide(L)'
;MSHDDLRAATVEALILKIATDRDRAAYARLFSQFAPKLKAFMMGRGMNATEAEDLAQDALLNVWRKAHYFDPSKAQGSTWIYAIARNLRIDNLRKLQRVKDLPEDLWAPEPDRAAYDRYGSPSKVQWRDGALRYS
;
A
#
# COMPACT_ATOMS: atom_id res chain seq x y z
N MET A 1 -12.63 19.30 24.61
CA MET A 1 -11.75 18.12 24.63
C MET A 1 -10.31 18.59 24.47
N SER A 2 -9.52 18.54 25.54
CA SER A 2 -8.15 19.07 25.58
C SER A 2 -7.20 18.25 24.70
N HIS A 3 -6.17 18.90 24.15
CA HIS A 3 -5.12 18.29 23.33
C HIS A 3 -4.31 17.20 24.09
N ASP A 4 -4.33 17.27 25.44
CA ASP A 4 -3.63 16.36 26.36
C ASP A 4 -4.38 15.06 26.66
N ASP A 5 -5.72 15.04 26.71
CA ASP A 5 -6.50 13.79 26.94
C ASP A 5 -6.29 12.77 25.82
N LEU A 6 -5.98 13.24 24.61
CA LEU A 6 -5.74 12.38 23.48
C LEU A 6 -4.31 11.78 23.47
N ARG A 7 -3.34 12.33 24.24
CA ARG A 7 -1.94 11.83 24.28
C ARG A 7 -1.83 10.49 25.01
N ALA A 8 -2.74 10.22 25.94
CA ALA A 8 -2.80 8.97 26.70
C ALA A 8 -3.76 7.92 26.10
N ALA A 9 -4.39 8.20 24.95
CA ALA A 9 -5.33 7.27 24.33
C ALA A 9 -4.62 5.97 23.91
N THR A 10 -5.16 4.82 24.35
CA THR A 10 -4.66 3.51 23.97
C THR A 10 -4.80 3.28 22.47
N VAL A 11 -4.01 2.35 21.93
CA VAL A 11 -4.07 2.01 20.50
C VAL A 11 -5.47 1.51 20.13
N GLU A 12 -6.08 0.72 21.00
CA GLU A 12 -7.44 0.21 20.88
C GLU A 12 -8.45 1.36 20.78
N ALA A 13 -8.36 2.34 21.68
CA ALA A 13 -9.27 3.50 21.67
C ALA A 13 -9.11 4.33 20.39
N LEU A 14 -7.88 4.49 19.88
CA LEU A 14 -7.63 5.16 18.61
C LEU A 14 -8.27 4.40 17.44
N ILE A 15 -8.10 3.07 17.38
CA ILE A 15 -8.71 2.24 16.32
C ILE A 15 -10.23 2.31 16.39
N LEU A 16 -10.83 2.25 17.58
CA LEU A 16 -12.28 2.32 17.75
C LEU A 16 -12.85 3.67 17.28
N LYS A 17 -12.20 4.79 17.60
CA LYS A 17 -12.59 6.12 17.08
C LYS A 17 -12.49 6.22 15.55
N ILE A 18 -11.49 5.57 14.96
CA ILE A 18 -11.38 5.48 13.49
C ILE A 18 -12.51 4.63 12.91
N ALA A 19 -12.90 3.55 13.61
CA ALA A 19 -13.96 2.64 13.19
C ALA A 19 -15.35 3.30 13.23
N THR A 20 -15.66 4.04 14.30
CA THR A 20 -16.97 4.66 14.52
C THR A 20 -17.14 5.96 13.75
N ASP A 21 -16.16 6.87 13.88
CA ASP A 21 -16.34 8.27 13.50
C ASP A 21 -15.45 8.69 12.33
N ARG A 22 -14.62 7.78 11.82
CA ARG A 22 -13.55 8.11 10.86
C ARG A 22 -12.69 9.26 11.40
N ASP A 23 -12.35 9.19 12.69
CA ASP A 23 -11.60 10.24 13.38
C ASP A 23 -10.19 10.37 12.79
N ARG A 24 -9.97 11.47 12.04
CA ARG A 24 -8.69 11.78 11.40
C ARG A 24 -7.59 12.11 12.42
N ALA A 25 -7.93 12.69 13.57
CA ALA A 25 -6.96 13.00 14.61
C ALA A 25 -6.49 11.73 15.32
N ALA A 26 -7.39 10.77 15.55
CA ALA A 26 -7.03 9.45 16.04
C ALA A 26 -6.12 8.71 15.06
N TYR A 27 -6.44 8.78 13.75
CA TYR A 27 -5.61 8.20 12.70
C TYR A 27 -4.22 8.84 12.63
N ALA A 28 -4.11 10.16 12.66
CA ALA A 28 -2.83 10.87 12.62
C ALA A 28 -1.90 10.47 13.78
N ARG A 29 -2.47 10.23 14.98
CA ARG A 29 -1.72 9.74 16.15
C ARG A 29 -1.22 8.31 15.95
N LEU A 30 -2.11 7.42 15.49
CA LEU A 30 -1.75 6.04 15.20
C LEU A 30 -0.67 5.97 14.11
N PHE A 31 -0.81 6.78 13.07
CA PHE A 31 0.18 6.92 12.01
C PHE A 31 1.54 7.36 12.55
N SER A 32 1.58 8.45 13.32
CA SER A 32 2.82 8.97 13.91
C SER A 32 3.52 7.95 14.81
N GLN A 33 2.75 7.12 15.53
CA GLN A 33 3.27 6.10 16.43
C GLN A 33 3.78 4.84 15.71
N PHE A 34 3.08 4.40 14.66
CA PHE A 34 3.32 3.09 14.04
C PHE A 34 4.07 3.16 12.72
N ALA A 35 4.01 4.26 11.95
CA ALA A 35 4.75 4.39 10.70
C ALA A 35 6.27 4.11 10.87
N PRO A 36 6.99 4.74 11.83
CA PRO A 36 8.41 4.44 12.02
C PRO A 36 8.67 2.99 12.49
N LYS A 37 7.77 2.43 13.31
CA LYS A 37 7.90 1.05 13.82
C LYS A 37 7.68 0.00 12.73
N LEU A 38 6.71 0.24 11.86
CA LEU A 38 6.43 -0.62 10.71
C LEU A 38 7.54 -0.52 9.67
N LYS A 39 8.05 0.68 9.39
CA LYS A 39 9.22 0.88 8.54
C LYS A 39 10.42 0.09 9.05
N ALA A 40 10.78 0.23 10.34
CA ALA A 40 11.87 -0.54 10.95
C ALA A 40 11.64 -2.05 10.89
N PHE A 41 10.39 -2.50 11.13
CA PHE A 41 10.01 -3.90 11.01
C PHE A 41 10.20 -4.47 9.60
N MET A 42 9.89 -3.68 8.56
CA MET A 42 10.09 -4.07 7.16
C MET A 42 11.56 -4.05 6.75
N MET A 43 12.32 -3.04 7.17
CA MET A 43 13.77 -2.97 6.94
C MET A 43 14.50 -4.16 7.57
N GLY A 44 14.11 -4.56 8.80
CA GLY A 44 14.63 -5.77 9.44
C GLY A 44 14.30 -7.08 8.71
N ARG A 45 13.55 -7.03 7.60
CA ARG A 45 13.19 -8.15 6.73
C ARG A 45 13.74 -8.00 5.31
N GLY A 46 14.73 -7.13 5.11
CA GLY A 46 15.49 -7.01 3.87
C GLY A 46 14.93 -6.00 2.86
N MET A 47 13.92 -5.20 3.22
CA MET A 47 13.47 -4.09 2.37
C MET A 47 14.40 -2.90 2.52
N ASN A 48 14.59 -2.15 1.43
CA ASN A 48 15.27 -0.86 1.51
C ASN A 48 14.37 0.18 2.21
N ALA A 49 14.93 1.34 2.55
CA ALA A 49 14.24 2.36 3.34
C ALA A 49 12.99 2.92 2.64
N THR A 50 13.03 3.09 1.32
CA THR A 50 11.91 3.62 0.52
C THR A 50 10.78 2.60 0.43
N GLU A 51 11.10 1.36 0.04
CA GLU A 51 10.12 0.26 -0.02
C GLU A 51 9.44 0.02 1.33
N ALA A 52 10.23 0.06 2.41
CA ALA A 52 9.73 -0.13 3.76
C ALA A 52 8.79 1.00 4.20
N GLU A 53 9.07 2.23 3.76
CA GLU A 53 8.23 3.39 4.04
C GLU A 53 6.90 3.31 3.30
N ASP A 54 6.93 3.06 1.99
CA ASP A 54 5.73 2.91 1.16
C ASP A 54 4.82 1.81 1.71
N LEU A 55 5.40 0.66 2.04
CA LEU A 55 4.62 -0.46 2.58
C LEU A 55 4.08 -0.20 3.99
N ALA A 56 4.79 0.57 4.82
CA ALA A 56 4.31 1.00 6.12
C ALA A 56 3.10 1.95 5.98
N GLN A 57 3.15 2.87 5.01
CA GLN A 57 2.04 3.76 4.70
C GLN A 57 0.82 2.96 4.23
N ASP A 58 1.01 2.02 3.29
CA ASP A 58 -0.07 1.14 2.81
C ASP A 58 -0.67 0.28 3.93
N ALA A 59 0.15 -0.22 4.86
CA ALA A 59 -0.33 -0.96 6.02
C ALA A 59 -1.24 -0.08 6.90
N LEU A 60 -0.86 1.17 7.13
CA LEU A 60 -1.66 2.12 7.91
C LEU A 60 -2.91 2.58 7.15
N LEU A 61 -2.87 2.69 5.82
CA LEU A 61 -4.07 2.92 5.01
C LEU A 61 -5.03 1.73 5.14
N ASN A 62 -4.51 0.50 5.19
CA ASN A 62 -5.32 -0.69 5.45
C ASN A 62 -5.91 -0.72 6.87
N VAL A 63 -5.18 -0.25 7.89
CA VAL A 63 -5.72 -0.03 9.24
C VAL A 63 -6.91 0.92 9.19
N TRP A 64 -6.77 2.07 8.53
CA TRP A 64 -7.89 3.01 8.34
C TRP A 64 -9.08 2.36 7.64
N ARG A 65 -8.87 1.63 6.54
CA ARG A 65 -9.95 0.99 5.78
C ARG A 65 -10.62 -0.16 6.52
N LYS A 66 -9.93 -0.83 7.42
CA LYS A 66 -10.39 -2.05 8.10
C LYS A 66 -10.67 -1.85 9.59
N ALA A 67 -10.64 -0.63 10.09
CA ALA A 67 -10.79 -0.34 11.52
C ALA A 67 -12.10 -0.93 12.10
N HIS A 68 -13.18 -0.99 11.33
CA HIS A 68 -14.45 -1.59 11.73
C HIS A 68 -14.41 -3.11 11.92
N TYR A 69 -13.37 -3.80 11.44
CA TYR A 69 -13.13 -5.21 11.73
C TYR A 69 -12.28 -5.45 12.98
N PHE A 70 -11.76 -4.39 13.60
CA PHE A 70 -11.01 -4.53 14.84
C PHE A 70 -11.94 -4.90 15.99
N ASP A 71 -11.56 -5.93 16.73
CA ASP A 71 -12.28 -6.42 17.90
C ASP A 71 -11.30 -6.50 19.08
N PRO A 72 -11.40 -5.59 20.08
CA PRO A 72 -10.48 -5.55 21.21
C PRO A 72 -10.59 -6.78 22.12
N SER A 73 -11.65 -7.58 22.00
CA SER A 73 -11.77 -8.85 22.75
C SER A 73 -10.91 -9.98 22.16
N LYS A 74 -10.54 -9.87 20.87
CA LYS A 74 -9.81 -10.94 20.14
C LYS A 74 -8.31 -10.67 20.01
N ALA A 75 -7.89 -9.42 20.01
CA ALA A 75 -6.49 -9.05 19.88
C ALA A 75 -6.20 -7.65 20.42
N GLN A 76 -4.97 -7.45 20.90
CA GLN A 76 -4.43 -6.11 21.14
C GLN A 76 -4.30 -5.33 19.82
N GLY A 77 -4.48 -4.01 19.88
CA GLY A 77 -4.47 -3.15 18.70
C GLY A 77 -3.13 -3.16 17.97
N SER A 78 -2.02 -3.17 18.71
CA SER A 78 -0.66 -3.30 18.14
C SER A 78 -0.51 -4.61 17.36
N THR A 79 -0.90 -5.75 17.95
CA THR A 79 -0.86 -7.06 17.31
C THR A 79 -1.66 -7.09 16.01
N TRP A 80 -2.86 -6.50 16.01
CA TRP A 80 -3.70 -6.42 14.82
C TRP A 80 -3.07 -5.56 13.70
N ILE A 81 -2.47 -4.42 14.05
CA ILE A 81 -1.73 -3.57 13.10
C ILE A 81 -0.56 -4.35 12.48
N TYR A 82 0.24 -5.04 13.29
CA TYR A 82 1.36 -5.85 12.78
C TYR A 82 0.88 -7.04 11.94
N ALA A 83 -0.28 -7.63 12.23
CA ALA A 83 -0.87 -8.67 11.40
C ALA A 83 -1.23 -8.14 10.00
N ILE A 84 -1.82 -6.94 9.91
CA ILE A 84 -2.08 -6.27 8.63
C ILE A 84 -0.77 -6.04 7.86
N ALA A 85 0.24 -5.48 8.52
CA ALA A 85 1.54 -5.20 7.91
C ALA A 85 2.22 -6.49 7.41
N ARG A 86 2.19 -7.56 8.21
CA ARG A 86 2.73 -8.88 7.84
C ARG A 86 2.04 -9.43 6.59
N ASN A 87 0.71 -9.39 6.55
CA ASN A 87 -0.07 -9.89 5.42
C ASN A 87 0.24 -9.10 4.15
N LEU A 88 0.27 -7.78 4.24
CA LEU A 88 0.61 -6.90 3.12
C LEU A 88 2.02 -7.19 2.58
N ARG A 89 3.01 -7.40 3.45
CA ARG A 89 4.35 -7.83 3.03
C ARG A 89 4.35 -9.16 2.30
N ILE A 90 3.61 -10.16 2.79
CA ILE A 90 3.50 -11.46 2.13
C ILE A 90 2.89 -11.30 0.73
N ASP A 91 1.86 -10.47 0.61
CA ASP A 91 1.23 -10.20 -0.68
C ASP A 91 2.17 -9.45 -1.63
N ASN A 92 2.99 -8.53 -1.12
CA ASN A 92 4.03 -7.87 -1.91
C ASN A 92 5.07 -8.89 -2.43
N LEU A 93 5.58 -9.77 -1.56
CA LEU A 93 6.53 -10.83 -1.95
C LEU A 93 5.94 -11.76 -3.02
N ARG A 94 4.65 -12.14 -2.88
CA ARG A 94 3.94 -12.95 -3.88
C ARG A 94 3.81 -12.24 -5.22
N LYS A 95 3.59 -10.91 -5.24
CA LYS A 95 3.56 -10.11 -6.47
C LYS A 95 4.92 -10.08 -7.15
N LEU A 96 5.99 -9.85 -6.39
CA LEU A 96 7.36 -9.82 -6.91
C LEU A 96 7.77 -11.17 -7.51
N GLN A 97 7.38 -12.28 -6.88
CA GLN A 97 7.63 -13.62 -7.43
C GLN A 97 6.91 -13.81 -8.78
N ARG A 98 5.63 -13.43 -8.87
CA ARG A 98 4.88 -13.54 -10.14
C ARG A 98 5.51 -12.74 -11.28
N VAL A 99 6.07 -11.55 -10.99
CA VAL A 99 6.77 -10.75 -12.02
C VAL A 99 8.05 -11.46 -12.49
N LYS A 100 8.78 -12.12 -11.59
CA LYS A 100 9.96 -12.91 -11.97
C LYS A 100 9.61 -14.14 -12.82
N ASP A 101 8.43 -14.70 -12.62
CA ASP A 101 7.96 -15.90 -13.33
C ASP A 101 7.33 -15.57 -14.70
N LEU A 102 7.25 -14.30 -15.10
CA LEU A 102 6.79 -13.90 -16.44
C LEU A 102 7.89 -14.21 -17.48
N PRO A 103 7.53 -14.79 -18.64
CA PRO A 103 8.50 -15.01 -19.72
C PRO A 103 9.04 -13.67 -20.24
N GLU A 104 10.34 -13.69 -20.58
CA GLU A 104 11.15 -12.50 -20.92
C GLU A 104 10.62 -11.76 -22.17
N ASP A 105 9.83 -12.43 -23.00
CA ASP A 105 9.18 -11.90 -24.21
C ASP A 105 7.99 -10.96 -23.94
N LEU A 106 7.40 -11.00 -22.74
CA LEU A 106 6.35 -10.08 -22.32
C LEU A 106 6.91 -8.75 -21.80
N TRP A 107 8.22 -8.68 -21.52
CA TRP A 107 8.94 -7.42 -21.36
C TRP A 107 9.27 -6.86 -22.74
N ALA A 108 8.25 -6.32 -23.42
CA ALA A 108 8.51 -5.56 -24.64
C ALA A 108 9.39 -4.35 -24.25
N PRO A 109 10.61 -4.20 -24.80
CA PRO A 109 11.35 -2.96 -24.61
C PRO A 109 10.45 -1.82 -25.06
N GLU A 110 10.41 -0.72 -24.29
CA GLU A 110 9.72 0.48 -24.78
C GLU A 110 10.20 0.76 -26.20
N PRO A 111 9.30 0.93 -27.18
CA PRO A 111 9.72 1.23 -28.52
C PRO A 111 10.62 2.47 -28.45
N ASP A 112 11.79 2.36 -29.07
CA ASP A 112 12.74 3.46 -29.27
C ASP A 112 11.97 4.75 -29.57
N ARG A 113 12.37 5.89 -28.97
CA ARG A 113 11.78 7.20 -29.27
C ARG A 113 11.68 7.47 -30.78
N ALA A 114 12.63 7.00 -31.58
CA ALA A 114 12.58 7.10 -33.04
C ALA A 114 11.46 6.26 -33.67
N ALA A 115 11.01 5.20 -33.01
CA ALA A 115 9.80 4.47 -33.39
C ALA A 115 8.53 5.26 -33.07
N TYR A 116 8.47 5.99 -31.95
CA TYR A 116 7.37 6.94 -31.68
C TYR A 116 7.30 8.05 -32.73
N ASP A 117 8.44 8.60 -33.15
CA ASP A 117 8.51 9.65 -34.16
C ASP A 117 8.16 9.13 -35.57
N ARG A 118 8.47 7.85 -35.86
CA ARG A 118 8.19 7.22 -37.17
C ARG A 118 6.74 6.74 -37.32
N TYR A 119 6.11 6.27 -36.24
CA TYR A 119 4.77 5.67 -36.30
C TYR A 119 3.67 6.51 -35.64
N GLY A 120 4.04 7.62 -34.99
CA GLY A 120 3.13 8.46 -34.22
C GLY A 120 2.73 7.82 -32.88
N SER A 121 2.44 8.66 -31.89
CA SER A 121 1.97 8.20 -30.58
C SER A 121 0.70 7.32 -30.70
N PRO A 122 0.55 6.21 -29.95
CA PRO A 122 -0.63 5.34 -29.99
C PRO A 122 -1.97 5.98 -29.60
N SER A 123 -2.04 7.30 -29.42
CA SER A 123 -3.25 8.02 -28.97
C SER A 123 -4.39 8.07 -30.00
N LYS A 124 -4.28 7.38 -31.14
CA LYS A 124 -5.42 7.06 -32.03
C LYS A 124 -5.38 5.62 -32.56
N VAL A 125 -5.07 4.63 -31.72
CA VAL A 125 -5.36 3.23 -32.08
C VAL A 125 -6.80 2.91 -31.66
N GLN A 126 -7.75 3.06 -32.58
CA GLN A 126 -9.07 2.47 -32.41
C GLN A 126 -9.04 1.03 -32.92
N TRP A 127 -9.23 0.08 -32.02
CA TRP A 127 -9.43 -1.32 -32.36
C TRP A 127 -10.76 -1.48 -33.11
N ARG A 128 -10.69 -1.78 -34.41
CA ARG A 128 -11.82 -2.30 -35.19
C ARG A 128 -11.32 -3.37 -36.16
N ASP A 129 -11.98 -4.52 -36.13
CA ASP A 129 -11.91 -5.61 -37.11
C ASP A 129 -10.49 -6.09 -37.50
N GLY A 130 -9.67 -6.40 -36.50
CA GLY A 130 -8.62 -7.43 -36.62
C GLY A 130 -7.45 -7.18 -37.58
N ALA A 131 -7.24 -5.98 -38.11
CA ALA A 131 -6.07 -5.69 -38.95
C ALA A 131 -5.60 -4.24 -38.85
N LEU A 132 -4.28 -4.06 -38.69
CA LEU A 132 -3.62 -2.74 -38.65
C LEU A 132 -3.44 -2.20 -40.08
N ARG A 133 -3.96 -1.00 -40.36
CA ARG A 133 -3.64 -0.22 -41.57
C ARG A 133 -3.23 1.20 -41.18
N TYR A 134 -2.15 1.70 -41.78
CA TYR A 134 -1.68 3.08 -41.68
C TYR A 134 -2.36 3.96 -42.75
N SER A 135 -2.62 5.23 -42.42
CA SER A 135 -2.98 6.29 -43.38
C SER A 135 -1.75 7.14 -43.71
#